data_AF-A0ABC8CVH3-F1
#
_entry.id   AF-A0ABC8CVH3-F1
#
_cell.length_a   1.000
_cell.length_b   1.000
_cell.length_c   1.000
_cell.angle_alpha   90.00
_cell.angle_beta   90.00
_cell.angle_gamma   90.00
#
_symmetry.space_group_name_H-M   'P 1'
#
loop_
_entity.id
_entity.type
_entity.pdbx_description
1 polymer ?
#
loop_
_entity_poly.entity_id
_entity_poly.type
_entity_poly.pdbx_seq_one_letter_code
_entity_poly.pdbx_strand_id
1 'polypeptide(L)'
;MKIGIDCGHTLSGADYGAVGIKAESNLTREVGTKVISKLQALGHTVIKCYKDTCSSLQDSLSYRTNTANNNNVDLYVSIHFNAFNGSAYGTEVLTYGGNKFSEATSVLNNIVSLGYTNRGIKDGSNLYVIRNTKAKSMLIECCFCDNSGDMSRFNADKMADAIVKGLVGKTTDVPSGGNSGSGGTSSGSTIYGNHYLIKELQQEINSQGFGNIKVDGIAGEATLNAAPIVKKGAKGGITKAIQKMLINIGYPVGPSGADGVFGDGTETAVKAVQKDCNLSVDGIVGRETWKALFRNLK
;
A
#
# COMPACT_ATOMS: atom_id res chain seq x y z
N MET A 1 -14.26 18.50 -8.76
CA MET A 1 -14.94 17.94 -7.57
C MET A 1 -13.99 18.00 -6.39
N LYS A 2 -14.55 18.18 -5.20
CA LYS A 2 -13.89 17.95 -3.92
C LYS A 2 -14.24 16.54 -3.45
N ILE A 3 -13.25 15.64 -3.41
CA ILE A 3 -13.47 14.21 -3.15
C ILE A 3 -12.85 13.86 -1.81
N GLY A 4 -13.64 13.28 -0.90
CA GLY A 4 -13.13 12.70 0.34
C GLY A 4 -12.64 11.29 0.10
N ILE A 5 -11.35 11.03 0.30
CA ILE A 5 -10.77 9.69 0.23
C ILE A 5 -10.49 9.20 1.63
N ASP A 6 -11.19 8.15 2.01
CA ASP A 6 -11.02 7.42 3.26
C ASP A 6 -10.25 6.12 3.00
N CYS A 7 -9.04 6.02 3.54
CA CYS A 7 -8.32 4.74 3.58
C CYS A 7 -8.83 3.97 4.81
N GLY A 8 -9.63 2.94 4.59
CA GLY A 8 -10.19 2.07 5.63
C GLY A 8 -9.16 1.67 6.68
N HIS A 9 -9.58 1.59 7.94
CA HIS A 9 -8.74 1.23 9.08
C HIS A 9 -7.57 2.19 9.38
N THR A 10 -6.86 1.96 10.48
CA THR A 10 -5.70 2.71 10.94
C THR A 10 -4.47 1.80 10.88
N LEU A 11 -3.27 2.36 10.66
CA LEU A 11 -2.02 1.57 10.64
C LEU A 11 -1.59 1.07 12.03
N SER A 12 -2.29 1.49 13.08
CA SER A 12 -2.08 1.05 14.46
C SER A 12 -3.30 1.39 15.31
N GLY A 13 -3.42 0.79 16.50
CA GLY A 13 -4.50 1.09 17.44
C GLY A 13 -5.76 0.24 17.20
N ALA A 14 -6.91 0.76 17.65
CA ALA A 14 -8.11 -0.05 17.85
C ALA A 14 -8.88 -0.44 16.58
N ASP A 15 -8.58 0.17 15.42
CA ASP A 15 -9.28 -0.06 14.15
C ASP A 15 -8.30 -0.52 13.06
N TYR A 16 -7.57 -1.61 13.31
CA TYR A 16 -6.49 -2.07 12.40
C TYR A 16 -6.99 -2.82 11.14
N GLY A 17 -8.27 -3.18 11.10
CA GLY A 17 -8.87 -3.93 9.99
C GLY A 17 -8.53 -5.41 10.01
N ALA A 18 -8.92 -6.11 8.94
CA ALA A 18 -8.64 -7.52 8.79
C ALA A 18 -7.14 -7.79 8.54
N VAL A 19 -6.67 -8.94 9.02
CA VAL A 19 -5.32 -9.44 8.74
C VAL A 19 -5.44 -10.80 8.06
N GLY A 20 -5.30 -10.79 6.73
CA GLY A 20 -5.29 -12.00 5.90
C GLY A 20 -3.87 -12.38 5.48
N ILE A 21 -3.70 -12.71 4.20
CA ILE A 21 -2.38 -12.85 3.55
C ILE A 21 -1.63 -11.51 3.60
N LYS A 22 -2.37 -10.41 3.53
CA LYS A 22 -1.88 -9.05 3.78
C LYS A 22 -2.82 -8.35 4.76
N ALA A 23 -2.30 -7.41 5.55
CA ALA A 23 -3.11 -6.56 6.41
C ALA A 23 -3.93 -5.58 5.55
N GLU A 24 -5.23 -5.52 5.81
CA GLU A 24 -6.15 -4.62 5.12
C GLU A 24 -5.70 -3.16 5.26
N SER A 25 -5.36 -2.70 6.48
CA SER A 25 -4.91 -1.32 6.74
C SER A 25 -3.68 -0.91 5.91
N ASN A 26 -2.77 -1.84 5.61
CA ASN A 26 -1.64 -1.58 4.72
C ASN A 26 -2.10 -1.44 3.26
N LEU A 27 -2.99 -2.34 2.82
CA LEU A 27 -3.53 -2.34 1.46
C LEU A 27 -4.38 -1.10 1.16
N THR A 28 -5.27 -0.71 2.09
CA THR A 28 -6.09 0.50 1.96
C THR A 28 -5.21 1.74 1.88
N ARG A 29 -4.11 1.77 2.64
CA ARG A 29 -3.15 2.88 2.58
C ARG A 29 -2.38 2.93 1.27
N GLU A 30 -1.92 1.78 0.78
CA GLU A 30 -1.19 1.66 -0.48
C GLU A 30 -2.05 2.14 -1.66
N VAL A 31 -3.28 1.65 -1.78
CA VAL A 31 -4.21 2.06 -2.86
C VAL A 31 -4.69 3.49 -2.67
N GLY A 32 -5.13 3.85 -1.47
CA GLY A 32 -5.76 5.14 -1.23
C GLY A 32 -4.81 6.32 -1.46
N THR A 33 -3.54 6.20 -1.07
CA THR A 33 -2.53 7.24 -1.35
C THR A 33 -2.30 7.44 -2.86
N LYS A 34 -2.27 6.35 -3.64
CA LYS A 34 -2.18 6.42 -5.11
C LYS A 34 -3.43 7.06 -5.73
N VAL A 35 -4.62 6.69 -5.26
CA VAL A 35 -5.89 7.31 -5.70
C VAL A 35 -5.87 8.82 -5.42
N ILE A 36 -5.44 9.23 -4.22
CA ILE A 36 -5.32 10.64 -3.85
C ILE A 36 -4.40 11.39 -4.82
N SER A 37 -3.17 10.89 -5.03
CA SER A 37 -2.21 11.54 -5.92
C SER A 37 -2.73 11.65 -7.36
N LYS A 38 -3.36 10.60 -7.87
CA LYS A 38 -3.90 10.57 -9.25
C LYS A 38 -5.09 11.52 -9.41
N LEU A 39 -5.99 11.60 -8.44
CA LEU A 39 -7.10 12.56 -8.45
C LEU A 39 -6.60 14.00 -8.35
N GLN A 40 -5.61 14.27 -7.48
CA GLN A 40 -4.99 15.60 -7.38
C GLN A 40 -4.33 16.01 -8.69
N ALA A 41 -3.64 15.09 -9.37
CA ALA A 41 -3.01 15.36 -10.66
C ALA A 41 -4.02 15.61 -11.80
N LEU A 42 -5.26 15.13 -11.67
CA LEU A 42 -6.38 15.47 -12.56
C LEU A 42 -7.06 16.81 -12.22
N GLY A 43 -6.52 17.56 -11.26
CA GLY A 43 -7.05 18.85 -10.84
C GLY A 43 -8.24 18.76 -9.88
N HIS A 44 -8.45 17.61 -9.23
CA HIS A 44 -9.47 17.48 -8.19
C HIS A 44 -8.92 17.88 -6.82
N THR A 45 -9.75 18.56 -6.02
CA THR A 45 -9.44 18.78 -4.61
C THR A 45 -9.69 17.48 -3.85
N VAL A 46 -8.68 16.95 -3.17
CA VAL A 46 -8.82 15.70 -2.40
C VAL A 46 -8.68 15.97 -0.91
N ILE A 47 -9.67 15.56 -0.14
CA ILE A 47 -9.68 15.62 1.33
C ILE A 47 -9.32 14.24 1.86
N LYS A 48 -8.26 14.16 2.66
CA LYS A 48 -7.82 12.91 3.29
C LYS A 48 -8.70 12.66 4.52
N CYS A 49 -9.58 11.67 4.43
CA CYS A 49 -10.55 11.34 5.46
C CYS A 49 -10.11 10.15 6.32
N TYR A 50 -8.81 9.99 6.61
CA TYR A 50 -8.26 8.86 7.38
C TYR A 50 -7.18 9.32 8.36
N LYS A 51 -6.88 8.48 9.36
CA LYS A 51 -5.81 8.68 10.36
C LYS A 51 -5.05 7.37 10.59
N ASP A 52 -3.84 7.44 11.14
CA ASP A 52 -2.94 6.28 11.28
C ASP A 52 -2.97 5.59 12.63
N THR A 53 -3.63 6.19 13.60
CA THR A 53 -3.79 5.61 14.93
C THR A 53 -5.08 6.10 15.56
N CYS A 54 -5.77 5.26 16.32
CA CYS A 54 -6.99 5.62 17.05
C CYS A 54 -7.06 4.91 18.40
N SER A 55 -7.80 5.52 19.35
CA SER A 55 -8.04 4.94 20.67
C SER A 55 -9.22 3.96 20.70
N SER A 56 -10.15 4.08 19.74
CA SER A 56 -11.32 3.21 19.61
C SER A 56 -11.82 3.17 18.16
N LEU A 57 -12.66 2.19 17.84
CA LEU A 57 -13.36 2.13 16.56
C LEU A 57 -14.21 3.40 16.32
N GLN A 58 -14.90 3.89 17.35
CA GLN A 58 -15.73 5.10 17.23
C GLN A 58 -14.92 6.37 16.96
N ASP A 59 -13.74 6.52 17.58
CA ASP A 59 -12.79 7.60 17.28
C ASP A 59 -12.39 7.59 15.80
N SER A 60 -12.02 6.41 15.29
CA SER A 60 -11.68 6.24 13.87
C SER A 60 -12.86 6.59 12.94
N LEU A 61 -14.00 5.95 13.13
CA LEU A 61 -15.16 6.10 12.25
C LEU A 61 -15.70 7.53 12.23
N SER A 62 -15.82 8.16 13.40
CA SER A 62 -16.30 9.54 13.51
C SER A 62 -15.31 10.55 12.92
N TYR A 63 -14.01 10.34 13.07
CA TYR A 63 -12.99 11.18 12.43
C TYR A 63 -13.17 11.21 10.91
N ARG A 64 -13.33 10.03 10.27
CA ARG A 64 -13.48 9.91 8.82
C ARG A 64 -14.69 10.70 8.30
N THR A 65 -15.86 10.47 8.89
CA THR A 65 -17.11 11.12 8.46
C THR A 65 -17.15 12.60 8.80
N ASN A 66 -16.68 13.00 9.98
CA ASN A 66 -16.62 14.41 10.36
C ASN A 66 -15.67 15.18 9.45
N THR A 67 -14.53 14.59 9.08
CA THR A 67 -13.59 15.21 8.15
C THR A 67 -14.23 15.45 6.78
N ALA A 68 -14.94 14.46 6.24
CA ALA A 68 -15.67 14.60 4.98
C ALA A 68 -16.76 15.67 5.06
N ASN A 69 -17.60 15.61 6.11
CA ASN A 69 -18.73 16.50 6.30
C ASN A 69 -18.31 17.95 6.55
N ASN A 70 -17.30 18.19 7.39
CA ASN A 70 -16.79 19.53 7.70
C ASN A 70 -16.14 20.19 6.48
N ASN A 71 -15.64 19.40 5.54
CA ASN A 71 -15.07 19.91 4.29
C ASN A 71 -16.09 20.04 3.15
N ASN A 72 -17.34 19.61 3.35
CA ASN A 72 -18.39 19.61 2.33
C ASN A 72 -17.89 18.98 1.01
N VAL A 73 -17.43 17.72 1.07
CA VAL A 73 -17.02 16.99 -0.13
C VAL A 73 -18.22 16.70 -1.03
N ASP A 74 -18.00 16.65 -2.35
CA ASP A 74 -19.04 16.31 -3.35
C ASP A 74 -19.29 14.79 -3.38
N LEU A 75 -18.23 14.01 -3.14
CA LEU A 75 -18.22 12.55 -3.15
C LEU A 75 -17.29 12.04 -2.05
N TYR A 76 -17.75 11.02 -1.32
CA TYR A 76 -16.95 10.31 -0.33
C TYR A 76 -16.71 8.87 -0.77
N VAL A 77 -15.45 8.46 -0.76
CA VAL A 77 -15.01 7.14 -1.21
C VAL A 77 -14.16 6.52 -0.12
N SER A 78 -14.68 5.47 0.50
CA SER A 78 -13.96 4.64 1.46
C SER A 78 -13.37 3.43 0.74
N ILE A 79 -12.09 3.16 0.95
CA ILE A 79 -11.33 2.08 0.29
C ILE A 79 -11.02 1.03 1.34
N HIS A 80 -11.44 -0.21 1.09
CA HIS A 80 -11.35 -1.37 1.98
C HIS A 80 -10.95 -2.64 1.22
N PHE A 81 -10.59 -3.67 1.98
CA PHE A 81 -10.36 -5.01 1.45
C PHE A 81 -11.10 -6.03 2.32
N ASN A 82 -11.85 -6.90 1.66
CA ASN A 82 -12.72 -7.82 2.35
C ASN A 82 -11.90 -8.95 3.00
N ALA A 83 -12.49 -9.64 3.97
CA ALA A 83 -11.95 -10.86 4.53
C ALA A 83 -13.10 -11.75 5.01
N PHE A 84 -12.94 -13.07 4.90
CA PHE A 84 -13.95 -13.99 5.40
C PHE A 84 -13.36 -15.31 5.89
N ASN A 85 -13.06 -16.23 4.98
CA ASN A 85 -12.62 -17.60 5.28
C ASN A 85 -11.46 -18.07 4.38
N GLY A 86 -10.77 -17.13 3.74
CA GLY A 86 -9.73 -17.39 2.74
C GLY A 86 -10.20 -17.93 1.39
N SER A 87 -11.47 -18.34 1.25
CA SER A 87 -12.01 -18.89 0.01
C SER A 87 -12.95 -17.94 -0.72
N ALA A 88 -13.55 -16.96 -0.03
CA ALA A 88 -14.32 -15.90 -0.68
C ALA A 88 -13.40 -14.98 -1.50
N TYR A 89 -13.87 -14.49 -2.66
CA TYR A 89 -13.08 -13.68 -3.59
C TYR A 89 -13.96 -12.69 -4.37
N GLY A 90 -13.32 -11.70 -5.00
CA GLY A 90 -13.94 -10.71 -5.87
C GLY A 90 -14.12 -9.34 -5.22
N THR A 91 -14.73 -8.42 -5.96
CA THR A 91 -14.94 -7.02 -5.58
C THR A 91 -16.42 -6.68 -5.43
N GLU A 92 -16.75 -5.82 -4.47
CA GLU A 92 -18.07 -5.22 -4.28
C GLU A 92 -17.96 -3.74 -3.94
N VAL A 93 -19.06 -3.01 -4.14
CA VAL A 93 -19.18 -1.62 -3.70
C VAL A 93 -20.44 -1.49 -2.85
N LEU A 94 -20.32 -0.90 -1.67
CA LEU A 94 -21.43 -0.68 -0.75
C LEU A 94 -21.85 0.79 -0.78
N THR A 95 -23.15 1.03 -0.96
CA THR A 95 -23.74 2.38 -1.02
C THR A 95 -24.98 2.45 -0.14
N TYR A 96 -25.41 3.65 0.24
CA TYR A 96 -26.65 3.82 1.00
C TYR A 96 -27.85 3.30 0.18
N GLY A 97 -28.63 2.37 0.75
CA GLY A 97 -29.75 1.67 0.12
C GLY A 97 -29.36 0.74 -1.03
N GLY A 98 -28.07 0.49 -1.26
CA GLY A 98 -27.58 -0.21 -2.45
C GLY A 98 -27.80 0.58 -3.75
N ASN A 99 -27.97 1.90 -3.63
CA ASN A 99 -28.22 2.79 -4.76
C ASN A 99 -27.06 2.74 -5.76
N LYS A 100 -27.41 2.55 -7.03
CA LYS A 100 -26.47 2.50 -8.14
C LYS A 100 -26.38 3.87 -8.79
N PHE A 101 -25.37 4.64 -8.41
CA PHE A 101 -25.00 5.86 -9.13
C PHE A 101 -23.81 5.62 -10.07
N SER A 102 -23.59 6.55 -10.99
CA SER A 102 -22.63 6.44 -12.10
C SER A 102 -21.23 6.06 -11.64
N GLU A 103 -20.72 6.74 -10.61
CA GLU A 103 -19.36 6.58 -10.11
C GLU A 103 -19.21 5.20 -9.44
N ALA A 104 -20.14 4.77 -8.58
CA ALA A 104 -20.11 3.45 -7.95
C ALA A 104 -20.15 2.30 -8.97
N THR A 105 -21.01 2.43 -9.99
CA THR A 105 -21.13 1.44 -11.07
C THR A 105 -19.85 1.38 -11.91
N SER A 106 -19.29 2.55 -12.23
CA SER A 106 -18.08 2.64 -13.04
C SER A 106 -16.86 2.14 -12.29
N VAL A 107 -16.71 2.44 -11.00
CA VAL A 107 -15.63 1.90 -10.15
C VAL A 107 -15.69 0.38 -10.12
N LEU A 108 -16.85 -0.20 -9.79
CA LEU A 108 -17.01 -1.65 -9.76
C LEU A 108 -16.62 -2.30 -11.09
N ASN A 109 -17.15 -1.78 -12.21
CA ASN A 109 -16.88 -2.33 -13.53
C ASN A 109 -15.40 -2.21 -13.94
N ASN A 110 -14.72 -1.11 -13.59
CA ASN A 110 -13.29 -0.95 -13.88
C ASN A 110 -12.45 -1.92 -13.04
N ILE A 111 -12.79 -2.17 -11.77
CA ILE A 111 -12.08 -3.17 -10.95
C ILE A 111 -12.32 -4.58 -11.52
N VAL A 112 -13.56 -4.92 -11.89
CA VAL A 112 -13.90 -6.19 -12.54
C VAL A 112 -13.09 -6.41 -13.82
N SER A 113 -12.82 -5.35 -14.59
CA SER A 113 -12.01 -5.42 -15.82
C SER A 113 -10.55 -5.83 -15.59
N LEU A 114 -10.06 -5.73 -14.34
CA LEU A 114 -8.75 -6.24 -13.93
C LEU A 114 -8.74 -7.76 -13.72
N GLY A 115 -9.88 -8.44 -13.81
CA GLY A 115 -10.03 -9.89 -13.63
C GLY A 115 -10.55 -10.31 -12.26
N TYR A 116 -11.13 -9.39 -11.48
CA TYR A 116 -11.82 -9.71 -10.22
C TYR A 116 -13.26 -10.14 -10.48
N THR A 117 -13.76 -11.07 -9.65
CA THR A 117 -15.16 -11.49 -9.73
C THR A 117 -16.09 -10.36 -9.27
N ASN A 118 -17.13 -10.10 -10.06
CA ASN A 118 -18.12 -9.08 -9.76
C ASN A 118 -19.11 -9.57 -8.71
N ARG A 119 -19.10 -8.97 -7.52
CA ARG A 119 -20.05 -9.28 -6.44
C ARG A 119 -21.16 -8.22 -6.30
N GLY A 120 -21.17 -7.23 -7.19
CA GLY A 120 -22.24 -6.24 -7.31
C GLY A 120 -22.10 -5.02 -6.41
N ILE A 121 -23.05 -4.10 -6.59
CA ILE A 121 -23.32 -3.00 -5.65
C ILE A 121 -24.31 -3.51 -4.61
N LYS A 122 -24.03 -3.28 -3.33
CA LYS A 122 -24.82 -3.77 -2.20
C LYS A 122 -25.23 -2.64 -1.25
N ASP A 123 -26.25 -2.92 -0.45
CA ASP A 123 -26.68 -2.00 0.59
C ASP A 123 -25.66 -1.94 1.73
N GLY A 124 -25.08 -0.76 1.93
CA GLY A 124 -24.15 -0.42 3.00
C GLY A 124 -24.74 0.52 4.05
N SER A 125 -26.06 0.70 4.12
CA SER A 125 -26.71 1.64 5.05
C SER A 125 -26.43 1.36 6.53
N ASN A 126 -26.02 0.13 6.86
CA ASN A 126 -25.59 -0.26 8.20
C ASN A 126 -24.16 0.21 8.54
N LEU A 127 -23.33 0.49 7.53
CA LEU A 127 -21.95 0.92 7.72
C LEU A 127 -21.89 2.37 8.20
N TYR A 128 -21.13 2.62 9.26
CA TYR A 128 -21.06 3.94 9.89
C TYR A 128 -20.65 5.04 8.90
N VAL A 129 -19.63 4.79 8.08
CA VAL A 129 -19.09 5.79 7.14
C VAL A 129 -20.04 6.10 5.99
N ILE A 130 -20.87 5.14 5.60
CA ILE A 130 -21.92 5.35 4.58
C ILE A 130 -23.08 6.13 5.18
N ARG A 131 -23.57 5.70 6.35
CA ARG A 131 -24.73 6.28 7.03
C ARG A 131 -24.51 7.71 7.52
N ASN A 132 -23.32 8.03 8.02
CA ASN A 132 -23.04 9.31 8.68
C ASN A 132 -22.33 10.33 7.78
N THR A 133 -22.16 10.04 6.50
CA THR A 133 -21.61 11.00 5.52
C THR A 133 -22.74 11.70 4.79
N LYS A 134 -22.70 13.04 4.75
CA LYS A 134 -23.72 13.89 4.09
C LYS A 134 -23.63 13.84 2.57
N ALA A 135 -22.41 13.74 2.05
CA ALA A 135 -22.15 13.66 0.62
C ALA A 135 -22.62 12.33 0.04
N LYS A 136 -22.70 12.24 -1.29
CA LYS A 136 -22.82 10.95 -1.99
C LYS A 136 -21.67 10.05 -1.53
N SER A 137 -21.95 8.83 -1.07
CA SER A 137 -20.95 7.96 -0.43
C SER A 137 -20.91 6.55 -1.03
N MET A 138 -19.71 6.00 -1.12
CA MET A 138 -19.47 4.58 -1.40
C MET A 138 -18.33 4.03 -0.54
N LEU A 139 -18.38 2.73 -0.26
CA LEU A 139 -17.28 1.95 0.28
C LEU A 139 -16.93 0.87 -0.73
N ILE A 140 -15.66 0.78 -1.10
CA ILE A 140 -15.16 -0.15 -2.11
C ILE A 140 -14.46 -1.27 -1.37
N GLU A 141 -14.94 -2.49 -1.54
CA GLU A 141 -14.19 -3.70 -1.21
C GLU A 141 -13.37 -4.08 -2.44
N CYS A 142 -12.11 -3.67 -2.47
CA CYS A 142 -11.23 -3.81 -3.63
C CYS A 142 -11.08 -5.28 -4.05
N CYS A 143 -10.80 -6.15 -3.09
CA CYS A 143 -10.77 -7.61 -3.21
C CYS A 143 -10.58 -8.23 -1.81
N PHE A 144 -10.48 -9.56 -1.70
CA PHE A 144 -10.29 -10.25 -0.42
C PHE A 144 -8.82 -10.34 0.00
N CYS A 145 -8.44 -9.74 1.14
CA CYS A 145 -7.06 -9.74 1.64
C CYS A 145 -6.59 -11.08 2.21
N ASP A 146 -7.52 -12.01 2.46
CA ASP A 146 -7.28 -13.38 2.94
C ASP A 146 -7.35 -14.44 1.82
N ASN A 147 -7.71 -14.04 0.59
CA ASN A 147 -7.79 -14.96 -0.54
C ASN A 147 -6.53 -14.94 -1.41
N SER A 148 -5.95 -16.13 -1.65
CA SER A 148 -4.70 -16.26 -2.41
C SER A 148 -4.85 -15.87 -3.89
N GLY A 149 -6.00 -16.14 -4.50
CA GLY A 149 -6.29 -15.75 -5.89
C GLY A 149 -6.34 -14.23 -6.06
N ASP A 150 -7.12 -13.55 -5.22
CA ASP A 150 -7.23 -12.10 -5.23
C ASP A 150 -5.89 -11.41 -4.91
N MET A 151 -5.15 -11.90 -3.92
CA MET A 151 -3.86 -11.33 -3.52
C MET A 151 -2.75 -11.61 -4.53
N SER A 152 -2.80 -12.73 -5.27
CA SER A 152 -1.88 -12.98 -6.38
C SER A 152 -2.13 -12.04 -7.57
N ARG A 153 -3.39 -11.62 -7.77
CA ARG A 153 -3.80 -10.67 -8.81
C ARG A 153 -3.50 -9.22 -8.44
N PHE A 154 -3.52 -8.93 -7.13
CA PHE A 154 -3.46 -7.58 -6.61
C PHE A 154 -2.22 -6.80 -7.06
N ASN A 155 -2.48 -5.61 -7.60
CA ASN A 155 -1.49 -4.60 -7.92
C ASN A 155 -2.10 -3.23 -7.57
N ALA A 156 -1.48 -2.52 -6.64
CA ALA A 156 -2.05 -1.28 -6.10
C ALA A 156 -2.17 -0.16 -7.15
N ASP A 157 -1.24 -0.07 -8.11
CA ASP A 157 -1.32 0.92 -9.19
C ASP A 157 -2.52 0.66 -10.10
N LYS A 158 -2.69 -0.59 -10.57
CA LYS A 158 -3.84 -0.97 -11.40
C LYS A 158 -5.17 -0.78 -10.66
N MET A 159 -5.22 -1.13 -9.38
CA MET A 159 -6.41 -0.92 -8.55
C MET A 159 -6.73 0.57 -8.42
N ALA A 160 -5.73 1.40 -8.13
CA ALA A 160 -5.89 2.85 -8.05
C ALA A 160 -6.33 3.45 -9.40
N ASP A 161 -5.75 3.01 -10.51
CA ASP A 161 -6.17 3.45 -11.86
C ASP A 161 -7.62 3.07 -12.16
N ALA A 162 -8.03 1.85 -11.82
CA ALA A 162 -9.41 1.41 -12.00
C ALA A 162 -10.39 2.24 -11.17
N ILE A 163 -10.06 2.53 -9.90
CA ILE A 163 -10.87 3.40 -9.03
C ILE A 163 -10.94 4.81 -9.62
N VAL A 164 -9.80 5.43 -9.94
CA VAL A 164 -9.76 6.81 -10.46
C VAL A 164 -10.54 6.91 -11.78
N LYS A 165 -10.33 5.97 -12.70
CA LYS A 165 -11.09 5.91 -13.96
C LYS A 165 -12.58 5.77 -13.71
N GLY A 166 -12.99 4.95 -12.74
CA GLY A 166 -14.38 4.80 -12.35
C GLY A 166 -14.98 6.08 -11.74
N LEU A 167 -14.21 6.80 -10.92
CA LEU A 167 -14.68 8.01 -10.25
C LEU A 167 -14.84 9.19 -11.19
N VAL A 168 -13.90 9.39 -12.13
CA VAL A 168 -13.81 10.63 -12.90
C VAL A 168 -13.69 10.44 -14.41
N GLY A 169 -13.84 9.20 -14.90
CA GLY A 169 -13.84 8.86 -16.32
C GLY A 169 -12.48 8.99 -17.02
N LYS A 170 -11.42 9.36 -16.28
CA LYS A 170 -10.07 9.59 -16.78
C LYS A 170 -9.07 8.81 -15.95
N THR A 171 -8.01 8.34 -16.58
CA THR A 171 -6.78 7.96 -15.90
C THR A 171 -5.77 9.09 -16.05
N THR A 172 -4.75 9.08 -15.22
CA THR A 172 -3.55 9.87 -15.51
C THR A 172 -2.52 8.94 -16.09
N ASP A 173 -1.89 9.36 -17.19
CA ASP A 173 -0.58 8.82 -17.58
C ASP A 173 0.53 9.33 -16.66
N VAL A 174 0.18 10.13 -15.63
CA VAL A 174 1.09 10.59 -14.61
C VAL A 174 1.75 9.35 -14.02
N PRO A 175 3.04 9.15 -14.29
CA PRO A 175 3.77 8.10 -13.64
C PRO A 175 3.68 8.42 -12.15
N SER A 176 3.15 7.50 -11.35
CA SER A 176 3.27 7.57 -9.89
C SER A 176 4.75 7.47 -9.54
N GLY A 177 5.56 8.53 -9.75
CA GLY A 177 7.02 8.44 -9.65
C GLY A 177 7.62 7.21 -10.35
N GLY A 178 6.97 6.70 -11.40
CA GLY A 178 7.26 5.42 -12.03
C GLY A 178 7.05 5.56 -13.52
N ASN A 179 8.12 5.98 -14.20
CA ASN A 179 8.16 6.30 -15.62
C ASN A 179 7.47 5.22 -16.46
N SER A 180 6.46 5.62 -17.24
CA SER A 180 5.83 4.79 -18.26
C SER A 180 6.84 4.46 -19.35
N GLY A 181 7.04 3.18 -19.63
CA GLY A 181 7.69 2.68 -20.83
C GLY A 181 6.72 1.80 -21.60
N SER A 182 6.11 2.38 -22.64
CA SER A 182 5.34 1.67 -23.66
C SER A 182 6.23 0.68 -24.43
N GLY A 183 5.61 -0.36 -24.97
CA GLY A 183 6.27 -1.47 -25.64
C GLY A 183 7.26 -1.06 -26.73
N GLY A 184 8.45 -1.63 -26.62
CA GLY A 184 9.52 -1.61 -27.62
C GLY A 184 10.59 -2.61 -27.18
N THR A 185 10.86 -3.60 -28.02
CA THR A 185 11.80 -4.69 -27.80
C THR A 185 13.23 -4.22 -27.51
N SER A 186 13.68 -4.31 -26.24
CA SER A 186 15.10 -4.42 -25.84
C SER A 186 15.22 -4.53 -24.31
N SER A 187 15.97 -5.51 -23.80
CA SER A 187 16.23 -5.85 -22.38
C SER A 187 16.11 -4.68 -21.37
N GLY A 188 14.94 -4.53 -20.73
CA GLY A 188 14.66 -3.49 -19.73
C GLY A 188 14.96 -3.96 -18.31
N SER A 189 15.87 -3.26 -17.61
CA SER A 189 16.25 -3.56 -16.22
C SER A 189 15.11 -3.21 -15.26
N THR A 190 14.68 -4.17 -14.44
CA THR A 190 13.62 -3.97 -13.44
C THR A 190 14.09 -3.02 -12.33
N ILE A 191 13.28 -2.01 -11.98
CA ILE A 191 13.53 -1.10 -10.86
C ILE A 191 12.67 -1.51 -9.65
N TYR A 192 13.29 -1.63 -8.49
CA TYR A 192 12.70 -2.09 -7.24
C TYR A 192 12.49 -0.98 -6.21
N GLY A 193 13.11 0.19 -6.38
CA GLY A 193 12.92 1.36 -5.52
C GLY A 193 13.85 2.52 -5.88
N ASN A 194 13.52 3.74 -5.44
CA ASN A 194 14.38 4.92 -5.55
C ASN A 194 14.34 5.72 -4.24
N HIS A 195 15.45 5.74 -3.50
CA HIS A 195 15.50 6.36 -2.17
C HIS A 195 16.94 6.66 -1.74
N TYR A 196 17.14 7.68 -0.90
CA TYR A 196 18.49 8.02 -0.41
C TYR A 196 19.13 6.88 0.41
N LEU A 197 18.34 6.08 1.13
CA LEU A 197 18.83 4.88 1.83
C LEU A 197 19.32 3.78 0.87
N ILE A 198 18.77 3.70 -0.35
CA ILE A 198 19.32 2.82 -1.38
C ILE A 198 20.69 3.34 -1.82
N LYS A 199 20.85 4.67 -1.92
CA LYS A 199 22.15 5.28 -2.23
C LYS A 199 23.19 4.96 -1.17
N GLU A 200 22.82 5.04 0.11
CA GLU A 200 23.69 4.62 1.22
C GLU A 200 24.05 3.13 1.12
N LEU A 201 23.09 2.25 0.82
CA LEU A 201 23.36 0.83 0.61
C LEU A 201 24.32 0.59 -0.56
N GLN A 202 24.15 1.28 -1.70
CA GLN A 202 25.03 1.16 -2.86
C GLN A 202 26.46 1.60 -2.53
N GLN A 203 26.63 2.64 -1.71
CA GLN A 203 27.96 3.05 -1.22
C GLN A 203 28.60 1.96 -0.37
N GLU A 204 27.85 1.35 0.54
CA GLU A 204 28.32 0.26 1.39
C GLU A 204 28.66 -1.00 0.60
N ILE A 205 27.85 -1.36 -0.40
CA ILE A 205 28.10 -2.47 -1.33
C ILE A 205 29.46 -2.30 -2.03
N ASN A 206 29.72 -1.10 -2.57
CA ASN A 206 30.98 -0.82 -3.27
C ASN A 206 32.17 -0.78 -2.31
N SER A 207 32.01 -0.10 -1.17
CA SER A 207 33.06 0.07 -0.16
C SER A 207 33.54 -1.26 0.41
N GLN A 208 32.61 -2.21 0.61
CA GLN A 208 32.90 -3.52 1.18
C GLN A 208 33.21 -4.59 0.12
N GLY A 209 33.27 -4.22 -1.16
CA GLY A 209 33.65 -5.12 -2.25
C GLY A 209 32.59 -6.14 -2.65
N PHE A 210 31.32 -5.96 -2.28
CA PHE A 210 30.23 -6.83 -2.71
C PHE A 210 29.82 -6.61 -4.18
N GLY A 211 30.20 -5.47 -4.75
CA GLY A 211 30.02 -5.17 -6.16
C GLY A 211 30.70 -3.88 -6.57
N ASN A 212 30.59 -3.54 -7.85
CA ASN A 212 30.96 -2.23 -8.39
C ASN A 212 29.75 -1.68 -9.16
N ILE A 213 28.78 -1.18 -8.40
CA ILE A 213 27.49 -0.73 -8.91
C ILE A 213 27.39 0.80 -8.88
N LYS A 214 26.54 1.35 -9.75
CA LYS A 214 26.29 2.79 -9.77
C LYS A 214 25.62 3.24 -8.46
N VAL A 215 26.09 4.36 -7.91
CA VAL A 215 25.55 4.98 -6.68
C VAL A 215 24.58 6.10 -7.08
N ASP A 216 23.35 5.74 -7.42
CA ASP A 216 22.32 6.67 -7.91
C ASP A 216 21.04 6.69 -7.08
N GLY A 217 20.94 5.85 -6.05
CA GLY A 217 19.74 5.70 -5.23
C GLY A 217 18.66 4.82 -5.86
N ILE A 218 18.91 4.25 -7.05
CA ILE A 218 17.95 3.42 -7.77
C ILE A 218 18.30 1.95 -7.55
N ALA A 219 17.42 1.21 -6.89
CA ALA A 219 17.57 -0.22 -6.70
C ALA A 219 17.14 -0.95 -7.99
N GLY A 220 18.05 -1.10 -8.94
CA GLY A 220 17.86 -1.97 -10.12
C GLY A 220 18.39 -3.38 -9.88
N GLU A 221 18.39 -4.19 -10.95
CA GLU A 221 18.90 -5.56 -10.93
C GLU A 221 20.36 -5.66 -10.47
N ALA A 222 21.20 -4.69 -10.84
CA ALA A 222 22.60 -4.62 -10.38
C ALA A 222 22.69 -4.43 -8.85
N THR A 223 21.90 -3.51 -8.29
CA THR A 223 21.85 -3.30 -6.84
C THR A 223 21.34 -4.54 -6.12
N LEU A 224 20.30 -5.19 -6.65
CA LEU A 224 19.72 -6.39 -6.05
C LEU A 224 20.67 -7.60 -6.11
N ASN A 225 21.45 -7.75 -7.18
CA ASN A 225 22.43 -8.83 -7.33
C ASN A 225 23.66 -8.63 -6.44
N ALA A 226 24.05 -7.38 -6.19
CA ALA A 226 25.19 -7.05 -5.34
C ALA A 226 24.82 -6.96 -3.85
N ALA A 227 23.53 -6.88 -3.49
CA ALA A 227 23.08 -6.86 -2.10
C ALA A 227 23.32 -8.23 -1.45
N PRO A 228 24.13 -8.33 -0.38
CA PRO A 228 24.49 -9.61 0.21
C PRO A 228 23.35 -10.22 1.04
N ILE A 229 23.45 -11.52 1.31
CA ILE A 229 22.58 -12.18 2.29
C ILE A 229 23.03 -11.76 3.69
N VAL A 230 22.13 -11.16 4.47
CA VAL A 230 22.42 -10.69 5.83
C VAL A 230 21.49 -11.38 6.83
N LYS A 231 22.05 -11.80 7.97
CA LYS A 231 21.31 -12.48 9.04
C LYS A 231 21.85 -12.07 10.41
N LYS A 232 21.16 -12.48 11.47
CA LYS A 232 21.55 -12.25 12.86
C LYS A 232 23.03 -12.58 13.12
N GLY A 233 23.69 -11.70 13.86
CA GLY A 233 25.13 -11.71 14.12
C GLY A 233 25.96 -10.85 13.17
N ALA A 234 25.42 -10.45 12.01
CA ALA A 234 26.10 -9.53 11.09
C ALA A 234 26.30 -8.14 11.70
N LYS A 235 27.40 -7.47 11.33
CA LYS A 235 27.74 -6.12 11.80
C LYS A 235 28.26 -5.26 10.66
N GLY A 236 28.09 -3.95 10.76
CA GLY A 236 28.68 -2.97 9.84
C GLY A 236 27.65 -2.15 9.05
N GLY A 237 28.14 -1.46 8.02
CA GLY A 237 27.35 -0.45 7.29
C GLY A 237 26.12 -1.01 6.57
N ILE A 238 26.20 -2.20 5.98
CA ILE A 238 25.05 -2.85 5.33
C ILE A 238 23.96 -3.20 6.34
N THR A 239 24.34 -3.72 7.51
CA THR A 239 23.38 -3.95 8.62
C THR A 239 22.71 -2.66 9.04
N LYS A 240 23.48 -1.57 9.16
CA LYS A 240 22.94 -0.25 9.50
C LYS A 240 21.95 0.25 8.44
N ALA A 241 22.25 0.03 7.16
CA ALA A 241 21.35 0.37 6.05
C ALA A 241 20.03 -0.40 6.14
N ILE A 242 20.07 -1.72 6.40
CA ILE A 242 18.88 -2.55 6.65
C ILE A 242 18.05 -1.96 7.78
N GLN A 243 18.67 -1.65 8.92
CA GLN A 243 17.97 -1.10 10.08
C GLN A 243 17.31 0.25 9.78
N LYS A 244 18.00 1.16 9.06
CA LYS A 244 17.41 2.42 8.63
C LYS A 244 16.20 2.21 7.71
N MET A 245 16.28 1.26 6.77
CA MET A 245 15.16 0.92 5.89
C MET A 245 13.97 0.36 6.68
N LEU A 246 14.22 -0.57 7.61
CA LEU A 246 13.20 -1.13 8.51
C LEU A 246 12.49 -0.03 9.31
N ILE A 247 13.26 0.88 9.93
CA ILE A 247 12.71 2.02 10.68
C ILE A 247 11.87 2.93 9.77
N ASN A 248 12.37 3.26 8.57
CA ASN A 248 11.65 4.11 7.60
C ASN A 248 10.29 3.49 7.22
N ILE A 249 10.24 2.18 7.01
CA ILE A 249 8.99 1.48 6.65
C ILE A 249 8.13 1.12 7.86
N GLY A 250 8.53 1.49 9.08
CA GLY A 250 7.71 1.44 10.29
C GLY A 250 7.98 0.27 11.24
N TYR A 251 9.09 -0.46 11.06
CA TYR A 251 9.44 -1.62 11.87
C TYR A 251 10.58 -1.27 12.82
N PRO A 252 10.31 -1.14 14.14
CA PRO A 252 11.34 -0.80 15.11
C PRO A 252 12.34 -1.95 15.25
N VAL A 253 13.64 -1.62 15.25
CA VAL A 253 14.75 -2.61 15.31
C VAL A 253 15.34 -2.78 16.71
N GLY A 254 14.64 -2.30 17.73
CA GLY A 254 15.08 -2.29 19.13
C GLY A 254 15.51 -0.90 19.63
N PRO A 255 15.84 -0.78 20.92
CA PRO A 255 16.09 0.50 21.58
C PRO A 255 17.34 1.24 21.07
N SER A 256 18.32 0.50 20.55
CA SER A 256 19.56 1.06 20.00
C SER A 256 19.38 1.70 18.61
N GLY A 257 18.21 1.52 17.98
CA GLY A 257 17.96 2.01 16.62
C GLY A 257 18.90 1.37 15.59
N ALA A 258 19.28 2.15 14.57
CA ALA A 258 20.21 1.69 13.54
C ALA A 258 21.67 1.77 14.04
N ASP A 259 22.08 0.81 14.87
CA ASP A 259 23.41 0.71 15.48
C ASP A 259 24.44 -0.06 14.63
N GLY A 260 24.00 -0.70 13.54
CA GLY A 260 24.83 -1.53 12.67
C GLY A 260 25.08 -2.93 13.20
N VAL A 261 24.35 -3.39 14.22
CA VAL A 261 24.43 -4.76 14.77
C VAL A 261 23.12 -5.50 14.55
N PHE A 262 23.17 -6.62 13.84
CA PHE A 262 22.01 -7.43 13.55
C PHE A 262 21.70 -8.33 14.76
N GLY A 263 21.11 -7.73 15.80
CA GLY A 263 20.66 -8.40 17.01
C GLY A 263 19.19 -8.82 16.96
N ASP A 264 18.63 -9.19 18.11
CA ASP A 264 17.27 -9.72 18.26
C ASP A 264 16.19 -8.75 17.77
N GLY A 265 16.35 -7.45 18.04
CA GLY A 265 15.41 -6.43 17.58
C GLY A 265 15.38 -6.31 16.05
N THR A 266 16.54 -6.43 15.39
CA THR A 266 16.62 -6.41 13.93
C THR A 266 16.06 -7.70 13.33
N GLU A 267 16.35 -8.88 13.90
CA GLU A 267 15.77 -10.15 13.48
C GLU A 267 14.24 -10.15 13.59
N THR A 268 13.71 -9.62 14.70
CA THR A 268 12.28 -9.48 14.93
C THR A 268 11.63 -8.58 13.87
N ALA A 269 12.25 -7.42 13.57
CA ALA A 269 11.78 -6.51 12.54
C ALA A 269 11.81 -7.14 11.13
N VAL A 270 12.87 -7.88 10.78
CA VAL A 270 12.95 -8.60 9.49
C VAL A 270 11.87 -9.65 9.39
N LYS A 271 11.66 -10.47 10.43
CA LYS A 271 10.58 -11.48 10.44
C LYS A 271 9.20 -10.84 10.32
N ALA A 272 8.99 -9.68 10.95
CA ALA A 272 7.74 -8.93 10.82
C ALA A 272 7.53 -8.45 9.37
N VAL A 273 8.54 -7.85 8.72
CA VAL A 273 8.46 -7.47 7.30
C VAL A 273 8.20 -8.68 6.41
N GLN A 274 8.91 -9.79 6.64
CA GLN A 274 8.73 -11.02 5.87
C GLN A 274 7.31 -11.55 6.00
N LYS A 275 6.78 -11.60 7.22
CA LYS A 275 5.41 -12.00 7.50
C LYS A 275 4.42 -11.08 6.76
N ASP A 276 4.59 -9.77 6.88
CA ASP A 276 3.67 -8.78 6.29
C ASP A 276 3.76 -8.72 4.76
N CYS A 277 4.91 -9.11 4.20
CA CYS A 277 5.13 -9.22 2.75
C CYS A 277 4.90 -10.63 2.19
N ASN A 278 4.39 -11.57 3.00
CA ASN A 278 4.14 -12.96 2.64
C ASN A 278 5.37 -13.68 2.04
N LEU A 279 6.52 -13.47 2.68
CA LEU A 279 7.79 -14.13 2.40
C LEU A 279 8.04 -15.27 3.40
N SER A 280 9.06 -16.10 3.13
CA SER A 280 9.62 -17.02 4.13
C SER A 280 10.03 -16.22 5.38
N VAL A 281 9.50 -16.57 6.55
CA VAL A 281 9.75 -15.88 7.82
C VAL A 281 10.97 -16.50 8.51
N ASP A 282 12.12 -16.38 7.86
CA ASP A 282 13.39 -16.97 8.32
C ASP A 282 14.31 -15.98 9.05
N GLY A 283 13.95 -14.69 9.08
CA GLY A 283 14.76 -13.63 9.68
C GLY A 283 16.01 -13.27 8.88
N ILE A 284 16.11 -13.74 7.63
CA ILE A 284 17.24 -13.51 6.74
C ILE A 284 16.87 -12.45 5.71
N VAL A 285 17.73 -11.44 5.58
CA VAL A 285 17.64 -10.46 4.48
C VAL A 285 18.28 -11.07 3.25
N GLY A 286 17.52 -11.95 2.59
CA GLY A 286 17.82 -12.50 1.28
C GLY A 286 17.21 -11.65 0.15
N ARG A 287 17.32 -12.15 -1.09
CA ARG A 287 16.89 -11.43 -2.29
C ARG A 287 15.46 -10.88 -2.23
N GLU A 288 14.50 -11.70 -1.82
CA GLU A 288 13.09 -11.25 -1.76
C GLU A 288 12.84 -10.27 -0.61
N THR A 289 13.54 -10.43 0.52
CA THR A 289 13.51 -9.45 1.62
C THR A 289 14.11 -8.11 1.18
N TRP A 290 15.20 -8.10 0.40
CA TRP A 290 15.75 -6.87 -0.19
C TRP A 290 14.76 -6.17 -1.10
N LYS A 291 14.10 -6.91 -2.00
CA LYS A 291 13.02 -6.34 -2.84
C LYS A 291 11.91 -5.73 -1.99
N ALA A 292 11.49 -6.42 -0.93
CA ALA A 292 10.47 -5.91 -0.01
C ALA A 292 10.91 -4.61 0.67
N LEU A 293 12.15 -4.56 1.17
CA LEU A 293 12.69 -3.32 1.74
C LEU A 293 12.68 -2.19 0.71
N PHE A 294 13.21 -2.40 -0.51
CA PHE A 294 13.30 -1.35 -1.53
C PHE A 294 11.95 -0.79 -1.97
N ARG A 295 10.94 -1.66 -2.12
CA ARG A 295 9.61 -1.27 -2.61
C ARG A 295 8.77 -0.50 -1.61
N ASN A 296 9.02 -0.71 -0.31
CA ASN A 296 8.20 -0.14 0.76
C ASN A 296 8.76 1.16 1.34
N LEU A 297 9.94 1.60 0.89
CA LEU A 297 10.55 2.86 1.36
C LEU A 297 9.59 4.04 1.11
N LYS A 298 9.46 4.90 2.13
CA LYS A 298 8.58 6.07 2.16
C LYS A 298 9.32 7.35 1.81
#